data_AF-A0A2D7VYL0-F1
#
_entry.id   AF-A0A2D7VYL0-F1
#
_cell.length_a   1.000
_cell.length_b   1.000
_cell.length_c   1.000
_cell.angle_alpha   90.00
_cell.angle_beta   90.00
_cell.angle_gamma   90.00
#
_symmetry.space_group_name_H-M   'P 1'
#
loop_
_entity.id
_entity.type
_entity.pdbx_description
1 polymer ?
#
loop_
_entity_poly.entity_id
_entity_poly.type
_entity_poly.pdbx_seq_one_letter_code
_entity_poly.pdbx_strand_id
1 'polypeptide(L)'
;MSYNQIATPRAYTCYMQRMLANGWRESSHITAVRTDGATFSLTQGNLMDLFDMKPQRYIQIPAATDEFYIQIDTGMGTEAFGESNFIAIMGHNFALADCEFKVEVSDNSTFTGTLSDGSSAVSIVSDDDYSGHTKLINAAASGTNDEYINAAGNGWSLFTYNDSATTGNRYARITFRNPAGATTAFDTDVYIGAILYGEYHDFNTPVSIGAEYSKEFDGTQISTSVGGSEYANTTNFGAPMWAASPWMMNFDSTSVNTGATTSGRPYYFYDAVGRRNLSLDFNHALDTDLFPVNEYSSNTDENYDSADETTQFFNRILGKHAPVLFSIDNTSTNENDYGLYRLVNDFRAKQIATSRFNYKVNLRESW
;
A
#
# COMPACT_ATOMS: atom_id res chain seq x y z
N MET A 1 6.01 -22.61 2.41
CA MET A 1 5.89 -22.07 3.77
C MET A 1 7.20 -21.35 4.08
N SER A 2 7.23 -20.01 4.02
CA SER A 2 8.32 -19.26 4.65
C SER A 2 7.99 -19.17 6.16
N TYR A 3 9.01 -19.33 7.00
CA TYR A 3 8.93 -18.93 8.41
C TYR A 3 9.13 -17.41 8.48
N ASN A 4 8.78 -16.75 9.59
CA ASN A 4 9.02 -15.31 9.82
C ASN A 4 10.52 -15.01 9.91
N GLN A 5 11.22 -15.08 8.79
CA GLN A 5 12.65 -14.86 8.65
C GLN A 5 12.86 -13.42 8.21
N ILE A 6 13.34 -12.60 9.13
CA ILE A 6 13.66 -11.21 8.85
C ILE A 6 15.01 -11.20 8.11
N ALA A 7 15.00 -10.71 6.87
CA ALA A 7 16.17 -10.64 6.00
C ALA A 7 16.50 -9.18 5.69
N THR A 8 16.58 -8.82 4.41
CA THR A 8 16.64 -7.42 3.96
C THR A 8 15.22 -6.93 3.73
N PRO A 9 14.70 -6.00 4.55
CA PRO A 9 13.33 -5.56 4.43
C PRO A 9 13.10 -4.61 3.25
N ARG A 10 11.83 -4.48 2.88
CA ARG A 10 11.34 -3.51 1.90
C ARG A 10 10.20 -2.69 2.49
N ALA A 11 10.24 -1.38 2.36
CA ALA A 11 9.15 -0.48 2.73
C ALA A 11 8.45 0.04 1.47
N TYR A 12 7.12 0.03 1.45
CA TYR A 12 6.28 0.54 0.39
C TYR A 12 5.63 1.84 0.87
N THR A 13 6.24 2.97 0.54
CA THR A 13 5.84 4.28 1.04
C THR A 13 4.78 4.90 0.15
N CYS A 14 3.62 5.25 0.73
CA CYS A 14 2.53 5.85 -0.03
C CYS A 14 2.81 7.34 -0.28
N TYR A 15 3.04 7.69 -1.53
CA TYR A 15 3.31 9.06 -1.96
C TYR A 15 2.08 9.96 -1.79
N MET A 16 0.90 9.46 -2.14
CA MET A 16 -0.35 10.22 -2.01
C MET A 16 -0.63 10.64 -0.57
N GLN A 17 -0.38 9.76 0.40
CA GLN A 17 -0.58 10.12 1.80
C GLN A 17 0.34 11.26 2.24
N ARG A 18 1.61 11.24 1.83
CA ARG A 18 2.57 12.32 2.10
C ARG A 18 2.10 13.63 1.49
N MET A 19 1.65 13.61 0.23
CA MET A 19 1.14 14.78 -0.47
C MET A 19 -0.09 15.39 0.21
N LEU A 20 -1.01 14.55 0.67
CA LEU A 20 -2.20 14.99 1.40
C LEU A 20 -1.83 15.56 2.77
N ALA A 21 -0.91 14.93 3.50
CA ALA A 21 -0.45 15.42 4.80
C ALA A 21 0.27 16.77 4.73
N ASN A 22 1.04 17.01 3.67
CA ASN A 22 1.71 18.28 3.41
C ASN A 22 0.80 19.35 2.78
N GLY A 23 -0.42 18.99 2.37
CA GLY A 23 -1.35 19.89 1.67
C GLY A 23 -0.95 20.22 0.23
N TRP A 24 -0.10 19.42 -0.39
CA TRP A 24 0.28 19.59 -1.80
C TRP A 24 -0.78 19.06 -2.76
N ARG A 25 -1.60 18.12 -2.30
CA ARG A 25 -2.76 17.61 -3.00
C ARG A 25 -4.00 17.69 -2.11
N GLU A 26 -5.14 17.70 -2.76
CA GLU A 26 -6.46 17.78 -2.17
C GLU A 26 -7.44 16.98 -3.06
N SER A 27 -8.69 16.87 -2.66
CA SER A 27 -9.70 16.08 -3.37
C SER A 27 -9.90 16.47 -4.83
N SER A 28 -9.61 17.72 -5.22
CA SER A 28 -9.69 18.18 -6.61
C SER A 28 -8.70 17.47 -7.55
N HIS A 29 -7.66 16.84 -7.01
CA HIS A 29 -6.63 16.12 -7.77
C HIS A 29 -6.93 14.61 -7.91
N ILE A 30 -8.07 14.17 -7.37
CA ILE A 30 -8.52 12.78 -7.43
C ILE A 30 -9.86 12.77 -8.15
N THR A 31 -9.94 12.06 -9.27
CA THR A 31 -11.17 11.95 -10.07
C THR A 31 -11.63 10.51 -10.08
N ALA A 32 -12.94 10.28 -9.90
CA ALA A 32 -13.56 8.99 -10.15
C ALA A 32 -14.78 9.17 -11.05
N VAL A 33 -14.75 8.57 -12.23
CA VAL A 33 -15.82 8.67 -13.24
C VAL A 33 -15.91 7.38 -14.05
N ARG A 34 -17.04 7.15 -14.71
CA ARG A 34 -17.18 6.04 -15.66
C ARG A 34 -16.39 6.34 -16.94
N THR A 35 -15.91 5.29 -17.60
CA THR A 35 -15.13 5.44 -18.86
C THR A 35 -15.97 5.95 -20.03
N ASP A 36 -17.29 5.79 -19.97
CA ASP A 36 -18.24 6.36 -20.93
C ASP A 36 -18.55 7.86 -20.69
N GLY A 37 -17.93 8.47 -19.68
CA GLY A 37 -18.11 9.87 -19.32
C GLY A 37 -19.33 10.15 -18.44
N ALA A 38 -20.10 9.13 -18.03
CA ALA A 38 -21.15 9.30 -17.04
C ALA A 38 -20.58 9.38 -15.61
N THR A 39 -21.34 9.98 -14.70
CA THR A 39 -21.00 10.03 -13.28
C THR A 39 -21.69 8.89 -12.53
N PHE A 40 -21.06 8.45 -11.44
CA PHE A 40 -21.67 7.55 -10.47
C PHE A 40 -21.48 8.12 -9.07
N SER A 41 -22.36 7.71 -8.15
CA SER A 41 -22.27 8.10 -6.74
C SER A 41 -21.84 6.90 -5.93
N LEU A 42 -20.95 7.13 -4.97
CA LEU A 42 -20.62 6.13 -3.95
C LEU A 42 -21.86 5.87 -3.08
N THR A 43 -22.12 4.59 -2.77
CA THR A 43 -23.16 4.19 -1.81
C THR A 43 -22.72 4.48 -0.38
N GLN A 44 -21.41 4.36 -0.11
CA GLN A 44 -20.79 4.59 1.19
C GLN A 44 -19.35 5.11 1.01
N GLY A 45 -18.90 5.92 1.98
CA GLY A 45 -17.54 6.45 2.04
C GLY A 45 -17.33 7.70 1.20
N ASN A 46 -16.10 8.20 1.19
CA ASN A 46 -15.62 9.30 0.36
C ASN A 46 -14.40 8.84 -0.44
N LEU A 47 -14.19 9.37 -1.65
CA LEU A 47 -12.98 9.07 -2.45
C LEU A 47 -11.67 9.34 -1.69
N MET A 48 -11.67 10.32 -0.78
CA MET A 48 -10.50 10.61 0.05
C MET A 48 -10.16 9.49 1.05
N ASP A 49 -11.13 8.67 1.43
CA ASP A 49 -10.91 7.55 2.35
C ASP A 49 -9.96 6.51 1.73
N LEU A 50 -9.92 6.41 0.39
CA LEU A 50 -8.98 5.53 -0.33
C LEU A 50 -7.51 5.83 -0.02
N PHE A 51 -7.17 7.07 0.37
CA PHE A 51 -5.78 7.48 0.55
C PHE A 51 -5.42 7.73 2.03
N ASP A 52 -6.29 7.32 2.96
CA ASP A 52 -6.08 7.51 4.41
C ASP A 52 -5.29 6.37 5.08
N MET A 53 -4.97 5.32 4.31
CA MET A 53 -4.26 4.10 4.72
C MET A 53 -4.97 3.27 5.80
N LYS A 54 -6.31 3.35 5.85
CA LYS A 54 -7.12 2.55 6.78
C LYS A 54 -8.05 1.63 5.99
N PRO A 55 -7.60 0.41 5.65
CA PRO A 55 -8.37 -0.51 4.82
C PRO A 55 -9.74 -0.91 5.40
N GLN A 56 -9.98 -0.68 6.69
CA GLN A 56 -11.28 -0.86 7.35
C GLN A 56 -12.32 0.20 6.97
N ARG A 57 -11.90 1.34 6.40
CA ARG A 57 -12.77 2.41 5.92
C ARG A 57 -12.90 2.31 4.41
N TYR A 58 -13.80 1.42 3.98
CA TYR A 58 -14.01 1.20 2.57
C TYR A 58 -14.94 2.25 1.94
N ILE A 59 -14.73 2.51 0.66
CA ILE A 59 -15.76 3.05 -0.21
C ILE A 59 -16.59 1.90 -0.80
N GLN A 60 -17.83 2.20 -1.15
CA GLN A 60 -18.74 1.26 -1.81
C GLN A 60 -19.21 1.85 -3.13
N ILE A 61 -18.84 1.19 -4.24
CA ILE A 61 -19.32 1.47 -5.58
C ILE A 61 -20.51 0.53 -5.88
N PRO A 62 -21.66 1.05 -6.33
CA PRO A 62 -22.80 0.22 -6.67
C PRO A 62 -22.48 -0.83 -7.75
N ALA A 63 -23.02 -2.05 -7.62
CA ALA A 63 -22.87 -3.14 -8.58
C ALA A 63 -23.31 -2.74 -9.99
N ALA A 64 -24.35 -1.91 -10.08
CA ALA A 64 -24.89 -1.37 -11.34
C ALA A 64 -23.97 -0.36 -12.04
N THR A 65 -22.80 -0.05 -11.46
CA THR A 65 -21.78 0.76 -12.12
C THR A 65 -21.08 -0.11 -13.16
N ASP A 66 -20.99 0.38 -14.39
CA ASP A 66 -20.17 -0.23 -15.43
C ASP A 66 -18.68 0.10 -15.18
N GLU A 67 -17.82 -0.02 -16.20
CA GLU A 67 -16.41 0.33 -16.07
C GLU A 67 -16.22 1.79 -15.61
N PHE A 68 -15.33 1.95 -14.62
CA PHE A 68 -14.96 3.24 -14.07
C PHE A 68 -13.47 3.30 -13.81
N TYR A 69 -12.94 4.51 -13.64
CA TYR A 69 -11.55 4.69 -13.25
C TYR A 69 -11.42 5.64 -12.08
N ILE A 70 -10.34 5.47 -11.34
CA ILE A 70 -9.84 6.40 -10.34
C ILE A 70 -8.53 6.97 -10.89
N GLN A 71 -8.49 8.27 -11.09
CA GLN A 71 -7.32 8.99 -11.59
C GLN A 71 -6.76 9.91 -10.52
N ILE A 72 -5.44 9.86 -10.39
CA ILE A 72 -4.63 10.62 -9.44
C ILE A 72 -3.78 11.60 -10.25
N ASP A 73 -3.90 12.90 -10.00
CA ASP A 73 -2.94 13.91 -10.46
C ASP A 73 -1.86 14.07 -9.37
N THR A 74 -0.69 13.49 -9.61
CA THR A 74 0.49 13.69 -8.76
C THR A 74 0.99 15.12 -8.87
N GLY A 75 0.59 15.85 -9.93
CA GLY A 75 0.95 17.22 -10.31
C GLY A 75 2.45 17.46 -10.36
N MET A 76 3.17 16.38 -10.66
CA MET A 76 4.58 16.38 -11.00
C MET A 76 4.67 16.88 -12.44
N GLY A 77 5.45 17.93 -12.66
CA GLY A 77 5.65 18.50 -14.00
C GLY A 77 6.98 18.10 -14.62
N THR A 78 7.75 17.27 -13.92
CA THR A 78 9.10 16.84 -14.28
C THR A 78 9.26 15.39 -13.88
N GLU A 79 9.86 14.58 -14.75
CA GLU A 79 10.12 13.17 -14.47
C GLU A 79 10.96 12.97 -13.19
N ALA A 80 11.83 13.93 -12.87
CA ALA A 80 12.81 13.88 -11.77
C ALA A 80 12.27 13.93 -10.33
N PHE A 81 10.95 13.92 -10.13
CA PHE A 81 10.41 13.91 -8.76
C PHE A 81 9.32 12.84 -8.56
N GLY A 82 8.85 12.22 -9.66
CA GLY A 82 7.59 11.48 -9.70
C GLY A 82 7.76 9.98 -9.86
N GLU A 83 8.77 9.37 -9.23
CA GLU A 83 8.99 7.94 -9.38
C GLU A 83 7.98 7.16 -8.51
N SER A 84 7.01 6.54 -9.16
CA SER A 84 6.18 5.50 -8.54
C SER A 84 6.53 4.17 -9.17
N ASN A 85 6.78 3.17 -8.34
CA ASN A 85 7.20 1.85 -8.79
C ASN A 85 6.36 0.73 -8.15
N PHE A 86 5.28 1.10 -7.47
CA PHE A 86 4.31 0.13 -6.97
C PHE A 86 2.91 0.70 -6.86
N ILE A 87 1.96 -0.22 -6.80
CA ILE A 87 0.61 0.06 -6.34
C ILE A 87 0.10 -1.09 -5.49
N ALA A 88 -0.61 -0.76 -4.41
CA ALA A 88 -1.29 -1.75 -3.60
C ALA A 88 -2.73 -1.32 -3.35
N ILE A 89 -3.67 -2.25 -3.54
CA ILE A 89 -5.09 -2.02 -3.28
C ILE A 89 -5.45 -2.90 -2.09
N MET A 90 -5.93 -2.30 -1.01
CA MET A 90 -6.21 -2.95 0.26
C MET A 90 -7.71 -3.03 0.51
N GLY A 91 -8.17 -4.07 1.22
CA GLY A 91 -9.56 -4.18 1.65
C GLY A 91 -10.57 -4.29 0.51
N HIS A 92 -10.23 -4.99 -0.58
CA HIS A 92 -11.11 -5.14 -1.74
C HIS A 92 -11.89 -6.46 -1.77
N ASN A 93 -13.03 -6.48 -2.46
CA ASN A 93 -13.84 -7.68 -2.72
C ASN A 93 -13.86 -8.09 -4.21
N PHE A 94 -12.80 -7.78 -4.96
CA PHE A 94 -12.76 -7.97 -6.42
C PHE A 94 -13.19 -9.36 -6.92
N ALA A 95 -12.81 -10.44 -6.24
CA ALA A 95 -13.24 -11.78 -6.65
C ALA A 95 -14.76 -12.01 -6.49
N LEU A 96 -15.42 -11.39 -5.50
CA LEU A 96 -16.87 -11.47 -5.31
C LEU A 96 -17.66 -10.53 -6.22
N ALA A 97 -17.06 -9.42 -6.63
CA ALA A 97 -17.67 -8.46 -7.53
C ALA A 97 -17.44 -8.78 -9.01
N ASP A 98 -16.66 -9.84 -9.30
CA ASP A 98 -16.11 -10.15 -10.62
C ASP A 98 -15.49 -8.89 -11.25
N CYS A 99 -14.54 -8.31 -10.53
CA CYS A 99 -13.87 -7.06 -10.88
C CYS A 99 -12.40 -7.33 -11.19
N GLU A 100 -11.95 -6.85 -12.34
CA GLU A 100 -10.55 -6.77 -12.71
C GLU A 100 -10.11 -5.31 -12.80
N PHE A 101 -8.81 -5.06 -12.65
CA PHE A 101 -8.28 -3.71 -12.70
C PHE A 101 -7.02 -3.62 -13.57
N LYS A 102 -6.81 -2.47 -14.21
CA LYS A 102 -5.56 -2.13 -14.89
C LYS A 102 -5.01 -0.83 -14.34
N VAL A 103 -3.71 -0.62 -14.53
CA VAL A 103 -3.02 0.60 -14.10
C VAL A 103 -2.27 1.21 -15.25
N GLU A 104 -2.53 2.48 -15.47
CA GLU A 104 -1.96 3.28 -16.54
C GLU A 104 -1.26 4.49 -15.93
N VAL A 105 -0.13 4.90 -16.51
CA VAL A 105 0.57 6.15 -16.18
C VAL A 105 0.73 7.02 -17.44
N SER A 106 0.57 8.33 -17.29
CA SER A 106 0.70 9.30 -18.40
C SER A 106 0.97 10.73 -17.89
N ASP A 107 1.58 11.56 -18.74
CA ASP A 107 1.63 13.01 -18.54
C ASP A 107 0.36 13.73 -18.96
N ASN A 108 -0.50 13.04 -19.70
CA ASN A 108 -1.73 13.61 -20.23
C ASN A 108 -2.92 13.16 -19.39
N SER A 109 -3.66 14.13 -18.85
CA SER A 109 -4.85 13.88 -18.03
C SER A 109 -5.95 13.10 -18.76
N THR A 110 -5.95 13.11 -20.10
CA THR A 110 -6.90 12.34 -20.90
C THR A 110 -6.46 10.90 -21.16
N PHE A 111 -5.20 10.55 -20.88
CA PHE A 111 -4.59 9.25 -21.22
C PHE A 111 -4.76 8.94 -22.72
N THR A 112 -4.43 9.93 -23.54
CA THR A 112 -4.40 9.82 -24.99
C THR A 112 -3.16 10.52 -25.53
N GLY A 113 -2.71 10.11 -26.72
CA GLY A 113 -1.63 10.77 -27.43
C GLY A 113 -0.45 9.86 -27.75
N THR A 114 0.54 10.46 -28.40
CA THR A 114 1.73 9.79 -28.93
C THR A 114 2.94 10.65 -28.62
N LEU A 115 4.04 10.04 -28.16
CA LEU A 115 5.33 10.70 -27.97
C LEU A 115 5.96 11.07 -29.32
N SER A 116 7.00 11.90 -29.28
CA SER A 116 7.68 12.43 -30.48
C SER A 116 8.33 11.33 -31.35
N ASP A 117 8.60 10.17 -30.77
CA ASP A 117 9.14 8.98 -31.45
C ASP A 117 8.06 8.05 -32.02
N GLY A 118 6.77 8.39 -31.87
CA GLY A 118 5.66 7.58 -32.36
C GLY A 118 5.13 6.53 -31.37
N SER A 119 5.72 6.42 -30.18
CA SER A 119 5.24 5.52 -29.11
C SER A 119 4.04 6.11 -28.34
N SER A 120 3.29 5.27 -27.63
CA SER A 120 2.13 5.71 -26.82
C SER A 120 2.59 6.67 -25.70
N ALA A 121 1.86 7.78 -25.51
CA ALA A 121 2.06 8.66 -24.35
C ALA A 121 1.45 8.10 -23.04
N VAL A 122 0.94 6.87 -23.10
CA VAL A 122 0.35 6.13 -21.98
C VAL A 122 1.10 4.82 -21.84
N SER A 123 1.55 4.52 -20.63
CA SER A 123 2.13 3.23 -20.26
C SER A 123 1.16 2.44 -19.41
N ILE A 124 0.85 1.21 -19.84
CA ILE A 124 0.01 0.28 -19.09
C ILE A 124 0.94 -0.58 -18.24
N VAL A 125 1.17 -0.17 -16.99
CA VAL A 125 2.18 -0.79 -16.12
C VAL A 125 1.72 -2.11 -15.50
N SER A 126 0.45 -2.47 -15.65
CA SER A 126 -0.12 -3.76 -15.24
C SER A 126 -0.04 -4.84 -16.33
N ASP A 127 0.33 -4.47 -17.55
CA ASP A 127 0.43 -5.35 -18.73
C ASP A 127 1.56 -6.38 -18.58
N ASP A 128 1.30 -7.64 -18.93
CA ASP A 128 2.33 -8.69 -18.96
C ASP A 128 3.46 -8.36 -19.93
N ASP A 129 3.17 -7.62 -21.01
CA ASP A 129 4.17 -7.18 -21.98
C ASP A 129 4.99 -5.96 -21.49
N TYR A 130 4.59 -5.31 -20.38
CA TYR A 130 5.36 -4.22 -19.79
C TYR A 130 6.68 -4.73 -19.22
N SER A 131 7.81 -4.28 -19.80
CA SER A 131 9.14 -4.67 -19.34
C SER A 131 9.45 -4.09 -17.97
N GLY A 132 9.42 -4.92 -16.93
CA GLY A 132 9.80 -4.53 -15.57
C GLY A 132 8.65 -4.47 -14.57
N HIS A 133 7.46 -5.00 -14.88
CA HIS A 133 6.46 -5.24 -13.86
C HIS A 133 6.75 -6.53 -13.07
N THR A 134 6.26 -6.63 -11.84
CA THR A 134 6.31 -7.85 -11.02
C THR A 134 5.04 -7.97 -10.21
N LYS A 135 4.27 -9.03 -10.47
CA LYS A 135 3.03 -9.37 -9.76
C LYS A 135 3.41 -10.11 -8.47
N LEU A 136 3.12 -9.50 -7.31
CA LEU A 136 3.56 -10.02 -6.01
C LEU A 136 2.43 -10.74 -5.29
N ILE A 137 1.34 -10.03 -4.96
CA ILE A 137 0.25 -10.55 -4.14
C ILE A 137 -1.07 -10.35 -4.86
N ASN A 138 -1.82 -11.44 -5.05
CA ASN A 138 -3.18 -11.44 -5.58
C ASN A 138 -3.34 -10.63 -6.89
N ALA A 139 -2.29 -10.61 -7.72
CA ALA A 139 -2.20 -9.72 -8.86
C ALA A 139 -2.01 -10.47 -10.19
N ALA A 140 -2.63 -11.65 -10.34
CA ALA A 140 -2.49 -12.46 -11.55
C ALA A 140 -3.11 -11.76 -12.79
N ALA A 141 -2.58 -12.04 -13.98
CA ALA A 141 -3.14 -11.53 -15.24
C ALA A 141 -4.56 -12.07 -15.50
N SER A 142 -5.41 -11.25 -16.13
CA SER A 142 -6.76 -11.64 -16.52
C SER A 142 -6.78 -12.40 -17.85
N GLY A 143 -6.45 -13.70 -17.77
CA GLY A 143 -6.54 -14.60 -18.92
C GLY A 143 -5.65 -14.16 -20.09
N THR A 144 -6.23 -14.05 -21.29
CA THR A 144 -5.53 -13.63 -22.53
C THR A 144 -5.51 -12.11 -22.76
N ASN A 145 -6.14 -11.31 -21.90
CA ASN A 145 -5.98 -9.86 -21.88
C ASN A 145 -5.00 -9.51 -20.75
N ASP A 146 -3.72 -9.50 -21.12
CA ASP A 146 -2.53 -9.22 -20.30
C ASP A 146 -2.53 -7.87 -19.57
N GLU A 147 -3.20 -6.86 -20.12
CA GLU A 147 -3.29 -5.51 -19.54
C GLU A 147 -3.99 -5.44 -18.16
N TYR A 148 -4.90 -6.37 -17.87
CA TYR A 148 -5.73 -6.35 -16.66
C TYR A 148 -5.29 -7.40 -15.65
N ILE A 149 -5.42 -7.06 -14.38
CA ILE A 149 -5.18 -7.92 -13.24
C ILE A 149 -6.52 -8.45 -12.71
N ASN A 150 -6.60 -9.78 -12.61
CA ASN A 150 -7.72 -10.48 -12.00
C ASN A 150 -7.26 -11.08 -10.66
N ALA A 151 -7.75 -10.50 -9.57
CA ALA A 151 -7.45 -10.95 -8.23
C ALA A 151 -8.11 -12.32 -7.97
N ALA A 152 -7.29 -13.34 -7.70
CA ALA A 152 -7.76 -14.70 -7.43
C ALA A 152 -8.65 -14.81 -6.18
N GLY A 153 -8.57 -13.83 -5.27
CA GLY A 153 -9.42 -13.76 -4.09
C GLY A 153 -9.71 -12.33 -3.65
N ASN A 154 -10.60 -12.19 -2.67
CA ASN A 154 -10.78 -10.92 -1.95
C ASN A 154 -9.56 -10.66 -1.06
N GLY A 155 -9.40 -9.44 -0.56
CA GLY A 155 -8.30 -9.10 0.33
C GLY A 155 -7.58 -7.85 -0.11
N TRP A 156 -6.34 -8.04 -0.52
CA TRP A 156 -5.50 -6.98 -1.03
C TRP A 156 -4.69 -7.50 -2.21
N SER A 157 -4.23 -6.58 -3.05
CA SER A 157 -3.41 -6.85 -4.22
C SER A 157 -2.20 -5.93 -4.20
N LEU A 158 -1.04 -6.44 -4.64
CA LEU A 158 0.20 -5.68 -4.76
C LEU A 158 0.95 -6.13 -6.01
N PHE A 159 1.37 -5.16 -6.80
CA PHE A 159 2.37 -5.37 -7.83
C PHE A 159 3.31 -4.16 -7.91
N THR A 160 4.50 -4.40 -8.44
CA THR A 160 5.54 -3.39 -8.67
C THR A 160 5.79 -3.24 -10.16
N TYR A 161 6.38 -2.12 -10.55
CA TYR A 161 6.79 -1.85 -11.92
C TYR A 161 8.00 -0.94 -11.91
N ASN A 162 8.89 -1.12 -12.88
CA ASN A 162 9.98 -0.18 -13.07
C ASN A 162 9.39 1.15 -13.52
N ASP A 163 9.81 2.23 -12.89
CA ASP A 163 9.67 3.52 -13.53
C ASP A 163 10.72 3.59 -14.64
N SER A 164 10.28 3.89 -15.87
CA SER A 164 11.22 4.22 -16.93
C SER A 164 11.29 5.74 -16.97
N ALA A 165 12.47 6.33 -16.81
CA ALA A 165 12.70 7.79 -16.72
C ALA A 165 12.23 8.65 -17.93
N THR A 166 11.38 8.09 -18.80
CA THR A 166 10.73 8.67 -19.98
C THR A 166 9.21 8.51 -19.96
N THR A 167 8.63 7.85 -18.96
CA THR A 167 7.19 7.55 -18.91
C THR A 167 6.45 8.53 -18.04
N GLY A 168 5.51 9.24 -18.66
CA GLY A 168 4.78 10.31 -18.02
C GLY A 168 4.17 9.91 -16.68
N ASN A 169 4.63 10.60 -15.63
CA ASN A 169 4.37 10.23 -14.23
C ASN A 169 3.45 11.21 -13.50
N ARG A 170 2.91 12.18 -14.24
CA ARG A 170 1.97 13.16 -13.67
C ARG A 170 0.63 12.54 -13.28
N TYR A 171 0.10 11.64 -14.09
CA TYR A 171 -1.19 11.02 -13.85
C TYR A 171 -1.04 9.51 -13.73
N ALA A 172 -1.66 8.95 -12.69
CA ALA A 172 -1.90 7.53 -12.56
C ALA A 172 -3.40 7.26 -12.65
N ARG A 173 -3.80 6.26 -13.44
CA ARG A 173 -5.20 5.85 -13.58
C ARG A 173 -5.31 4.38 -13.27
N ILE A 174 -6.26 4.04 -12.41
CA ILE A 174 -6.64 2.67 -12.10
C ILE A 174 -8.04 2.48 -12.65
N THR A 175 -8.17 1.63 -13.66
CA THR A 175 -9.46 1.36 -14.31
C THR A 175 -9.99 0.02 -13.82
N PHE A 176 -11.24 -0.02 -13.39
CA PHE A 176 -11.94 -1.19 -12.86
C PHE A 176 -13.08 -1.59 -13.79
N ARG A 177 -13.18 -2.87 -14.14
CA ARG A 177 -14.26 -3.37 -15.00
C ARG A 177 -14.64 -4.81 -14.65
N ASN A 178 -15.77 -5.26 -15.18
CA ASN A 178 -16.10 -6.66 -15.23
C ASN A 178 -15.31 -7.36 -16.37
N PRO A 179 -14.74 -8.57 -16.17
CA PRO A 179 -14.04 -9.34 -17.21
C PRO A 179 -14.86 -9.58 -18.49
N ALA A 180 -16.20 -9.58 -18.40
CA ALA A 180 -17.11 -9.67 -19.53
C ALA A 180 -17.17 -8.39 -20.39
N GLY A 181 -16.57 -7.28 -19.95
CA GLY A 181 -16.36 -6.06 -20.74
C GLY A 181 -16.81 -4.76 -20.07
N ALA A 182 -16.47 -3.63 -20.69
CA ALA A 182 -16.65 -2.29 -20.14
C ALA A 182 -18.12 -1.87 -19.91
N THR A 183 -19.08 -2.50 -20.56
CA THR A 183 -20.53 -2.22 -20.45
C THR A 183 -21.27 -3.22 -19.56
N THR A 184 -20.53 -4.10 -18.88
CA THR A 184 -21.10 -5.09 -17.99
C THR A 184 -20.95 -4.61 -16.56
N ALA A 185 -22.07 -4.60 -15.83
CA ALA A 185 -22.12 -4.32 -14.41
C ALA A 185 -21.35 -5.37 -13.58
N PHE A 186 -20.94 -5.01 -12.38
CA PHE A 186 -20.33 -5.93 -11.42
C PHE A 186 -21.37 -6.90 -10.83
N ASP A 187 -20.92 -8.09 -10.41
CA ASP A 187 -21.78 -9.12 -9.82
C ASP A 187 -22.34 -8.68 -8.44
N THR A 188 -21.54 -7.94 -7.70
CA THR A 188 -21.88 -7.34 -6.41
C THR A 188 -21.28 -5.94 -6.28
N ASP A 189 -21.67 -5.19 -5.25
CA ASP A 189 -21.08 -3.87 -5.01
C ASP A 189 -19.55 -4.00 -4.84
N VAL A 190 -18.79 -3.09 -5.46
CA VAL A 190 -17.33 -3.08 -5.35
C VAL A 190 -16.94 -2.29 -4.11
N TYR A 191 -16.17 -2.93 -3.24
CA TYR A 191 -15.59 -2.34 -2.04
C TYR A 191 -14.08 -2.18 -2.22
N ILE A 192 -13.57 -1.03 -1.81
CA ILE A 192 -12.13 -0.73 -1.82
C ILE A 192 -11.79 0.00 -0.52
N GLY A 193 -10.87 -0.55 0.26
CA GLY A 193 -10.43 0.00 1.54
C GLY A 193 -9.45 1.15 1.39
N ALA A 194 -8.29 0.87 0.79
CA ALA A 194 -7.25 1.88 0.57
C ALA A 194 -6.45 1.59 -0.70
N ILE A 195 -5.86 2.62 -1.31
CA ILE A 195 -4.97 2.56 -2.45
C ILE A 195 -3.65 3.21 -2.04
N LEU A 196 -2.58 2.43 -2.09
CA LEU A 196 -1.22 2.87 -1.92
C LEU A 196 -0.63 3.07 -3.31
N TYR A 197 -0.14 4.26 -3.57
CA TYR A 197 0.59 4.60 -4.79
C TYR A 197 1.84 5.36 -4.38
N GLY A 198 3.01 4.92 -4.84
CA GLY A 198 4.28 5.56 -4.51
C GLY A 198 5.47 4.69 -4.86
N GLU A 199 6.53 4.82 -4.05
CA GLU A 199 7.78 4.12 -4.26
C GLU A 199 8.09 3.15 -3.12
N TYR A 200 8.55 1.96 -3.47
CA TYR A 200 9.17 1.04 -2.54
C TYR A 200 10.66 1.35 -2.39
N HIS A 201 11.15 1.17 -1.18
CA HIS A 201 12.55 1.34 -0.81
C HIS A 201 13.06 0.05 -0.18
N ASP A 202 14.14 -0.48 -0.74
CA ASP A 202 14.92 -1.56 -0.15
C ASP A 202 15.93 -0.98 0.82
N PHE A 203 15.96 -1.52 2.04
CA PHE A 203 16.98 -1.12 3.00
C PHE A 203 18.35 -1.58 2.51
N ASN A 204 19.34 -0.68 2.46
CA ASN A 204 20.65 -0.98 1.87
C ASN A 204 21.49 -1.91 2.77
N THR A 205 21.20 -1.89 4.08
CA THR A 205 21.86 -2.74 5.07
C THR A 205 20.92 -3.87 5.51
N PRO A 206 21.35 -5.15 5.50
CA PRO A 206 20.54 -6.23 6.04
C PRO A 206 20.35 -6.09 7.55
N VAL A 207 19.24 -6.61 8.07
CA VAL A 207 18.98 -6.58 9.51
C VAL A 207 20.03 -7.42 10.25
N SER A 208 20.52 -6.87 11.35
CA SER A 208 21.53 -7.52 12.17
C SER A 208 20.97 -8.69 12.99
N ILE A 209 21.88 -9.53 13.48
CA ILE A 209 21.56 -10.59 14.43
C ILE A 209 20.88 -9.98 15.66
N GLY A 210 19.78 -10.60 16.09
CA GLY A 210 19.00 -10.12 17.24
C GLY A 210 17.76 -9.31 16.86
N ALA A 211 17.35 -9.31 15.59
CA ALA A 211 16.03 -8.82 15.19
C ALA A 211 14.93 -9.51 16.01
N GLU A 212 13.99 -8.72 16.54
CA GLU A 212 12.93 -9.25 17.39
C GLU A 212 11.58 -9.14 16.70
N TYR A 213 10.84 -10.24 16.71
CA TYR A 213 9.41 -10.28 16.43
C TYR A 213 8.67 -10.50 17.75
N SER A 214 7.74 -9.61 18.09
CA SER A 214 6.90 -9.76 19.28
C SER A 214 5.43 -9.47 18.97
N LYS A 215 4.54 -9.94 19.85
CA LYS A 215 3.10 -9.67 19.81
C LYS A 215 2.67 -9.03 21.13
N GLU A 216 2.12 -7.82 21.05
CA GLU A 216 1.52 -7.08 22.14
C GLU A 216 0.04 -7.48 22.31
N PHE A 217 -0.28 -8.17 23.40
CA PHE A 217 -1.66 -8.38 23.84
C PHE A 217 -2.11 -7.23 24.76
N ASP A 218 -1.81 -6.00 24.34
CA ASP A 218 -2.05 -4.77 25.10
C ASP A 218 -3.56 -4.48 25.25
N GLY A 219 -3.91 -3.63 26.21
CA GLY A 219 -5.29 -3.27 26.51
C GLY A 219 -6.02 -4.27 27.40
N THR A 220 -5.34 -5.32 27.86
CA THR A 220 -5.87 -6.29 28.83
C THR A 220 -5.68 -5.78 30.27
N GLN A 221 -6.74 -5.31 30.89
CA GLN A 221 -6.77 -5.01 32.33
C GLN A 221 -7.38 -6.17 33.09
N ILE A 222 -6.56 -6.84 33.90
CA ILE A 222 -7.02 -7.86 34.84
C ILE A 222 -7.28 -7.16 36.17
N SER A 223 -8.52 -7.21 36.63
CA SER A 223 -8.94 -6.71 37.93
C SER A 223 -9.39 -7.86 38.81
N THR A 224 -8.98 -7.84 40.07
CA THR A 224 -9.38 -8.83 41.07
C THR A 224 -10.46 -8.22 41.94
N SER A 225 -11.61 -8.89 42.04
CA SER A 225 -12.68 -8.49 42.94
C SER A 225 -12.24 -8.67 44.40
N VAL A 226 -12.93 -7.99 45.32
CA VAL A 226 -12.69 -8.13 46.77
C VAL A 226 -12.86 -9.58 47.24
N GLY A 227 -13.64 -10.39 46.51
CA GLY A 227 -13.83 -11.82 46.78
C GLY A 227 -12.81 -12.75 46.12
N GLY A 228 -11.79 -12.22 45.44
CA GLY A 228 -10.73 -13.00 44.79
C GLY A 228 -11.05 -13.50 43.38
N SER A 229 -12.17 -13.08 42.78
CA SER A 229 -12.47 -13.42 41.37
C SER A 229 -11.75 -12.45 40.44
N GLU A 230 -11.03 -12.99 39.46
CA GLU A 230 -10.41 -12.18 38.40
C GLU A 230 -11.39 -11.95 37.26
N TYR A 231 -11.38 -10.76 36.69
CA TYR A 231 -12.05 -10.42 35.45
C TYR A 231 -11.10 -9.62 34.57
N ALA A 232 -11.08 -9.93 33.28
CA ALA A 232 -10.21 -9.29 32.30
C ALA A 232 -11.06 -8.49 31.31
N ASN A 233 -10.65 -7.26 31.03
CA ASN A 233 -11.18 -6.47 29.92
C ASN A 233 -10.05 -6.22 28.93
N THR A 234 -10.25 -6.57 27.66
CA THR A 234 -9.25 -6.41 26.58
C THR A 234 -9.80 -5.44 25.55
N THR A 235 -9.00 -4.46 25.11
CA THR A 235 -9.45 -3.48 24.10
C THR A 235 -8.97 -3.77 22.68
N ASN A 236 -7.98 -4.66 22.52
CA ASN A 236 -7.31 -4.91 21.24
C ASN A 236 -7.57 -6.35 20.78
N PHE A 237 -8.67 -6.55 20.04
CA PHE A 237 -9.07 -7.86 19.52
C PHE A 237 -8.56 -8.14 18.09
N GLY A 238 -7.73 -7.26 17.54
CA GLY A 238 -7.23 -7.34 16.16
C GLY A 238 -8.04 -6.48 15.18
N ALA A 239 -7.70 -6.57 13.89
CA ALA A 239 -8.37 -5.84 12.84
C ALA A 239 -9.80 -6.38 12.59
N PRO A 240 -10.76 -5.51 12.25
CA PRO A 240 -12.12 -5.95 11.99
C PRO A 240 -12.21 -6.75 10.70
N MET A 241 -13.11 -7.74 10.62
CA MET A 241 -13.03 -8.74 9.56
C MET A 241 -13.26 -8.23 8.12
N TRP A 242 -13.88 -7.05 8.00
CA TRP A 242 -14.15 -6.36 6.74
C TRP A 242 -12.97 -5.50 6.25
N ALA A 243 -11.86 -5.47 7.00
CA ALA A 243 -10.66 -4.70 6.70
C ALA A 243 -9.56 -5.58 6.13
N ALA A 244 -9.91 -6.38 5.12
CA ALA A 244 -9.05 -7.40 4.54
C ALA A 244 -7.68 -6.81 4.14
N SER A 245 -6.67 -7.05 4.98
CA SER A 245 -5.37 -6.37 4.94
C SER A 245 -4.24 -7.36 5.17
N PRO A 246 -3.00 -7.02 4.80
CA PRO A 246 -1.87 -7.92 4.97
C PRO A 246 -1.77 -8.51 6.38
N TRP A 247 -1.65 -9.85 6.46
CA TRP A 247 -1.49 -10.66 7.68
C TRP A 247 -2.62 -10.62 8.72
N MET A 248 -3.85 -10.53 8.25
CA MET A 248 -4.96 -11.02 9.06
C MET A 248 -4.81 -12.54 9.25
N MET A 249 -4.74 -13.00 10.50
CA MET A 249 -4.64 -14.45 10.78
C MET A 249 -5.98 -15.12 10.47
N ASN A 250 -5.92 -16.35 9.93
CA ASN A 250 -7.08 -17.19 9.66
C ASN A 250 -7.99 -16.65 8.54
N PHE A 251 -7.36 -16.35 7.41
CA PHE A 251 -8.02 -15.85 6.20
C PHE A 251 -8.30 -16.97 5.21
N ASP A 252 -9.54 -17.06 4.74
CA ASP A 252 -9.86 -17.68 3.46
C ASP A 252 -10.34 -16.55 2.54
N SER A 253 -9.63 -16.34 1.44
CA SER A 253 -9.87 -15.28 0.46
C SER A 253 -11.25 -15.35 -0.18
N THR A 254 -11.92 -16.51 -0.10
CA THR A 254 -13.30 -16.72 -0.55
C THR A 254 -14.35 -16.42 0.53
N SER A 255 -13.91 -16.25 1.78
CA SER A 255 -14.78 -16.07 2.96
C SER A 255 -14.78 -14.64 3.52
N VAL A 256 -14.05 -13.72 2.90
CA VAL A 256 -13.91 -12.34 3.35
C VAL A 256 -15.25 -11.60 3.31
N ASN A 257 -15.58 -10.96 4.41
CA ASN A 257 -16.85 -10.26 4.60
C ASN A 257 -16.76 -8.76 4.24
N THR A 258 -15.82 -8.35 3.38
CA THR A 258 -15.78 -6.94 2.92
C THR A 258 -17.12 -6.63 2.26
N GLY A 259 -17.94 -5.80 2.92
CA GLY A 259 -19.30 -5.50 2.48
C GLY A 259 -20.40 -6.54 2.78
N ALA A 260 -20.11 -7.60 3.55
CA ALA A 260 -21.13 -8.60 3.86
C ALA A 260 -22.23 -8.03 4.77
N THR A 261 -23.44 -7.90 4.22
CA THR A 261 -24.66 -7.44 4.91
C THR A 261 -25.59 -8.59 5.31
N THR A 262 -25.23 -9.84 5.00
CA THR A 262 -26.09 -11.00 5.26
C THR A 262 -26.13 -11.34 6.75
N SER A 263 -27.34 -11.42 7.30
CA SER A 263 -27.69 -11.62 8.71
C SER A 263 -27.19 -12.91 9.39
N GLY A 264 -26.23 -13.63 8.80
CA GLY A 264 -25.66 -14.88 9.31
C GLY A 264 -24.23 -14.77 9.85
N ARG A 265 -23.55 -13.64 9.65
CA ARG A 265 -22.18 -13.42 10.14
C ARG A 265 -22.15 -12.13 10.95
N PRO A 266 -22.17 -12.19 12.30
CA PRO A 266 -22.09 -10.98 13.10
C PRO A 266 -20.79 -10.23 12.79
N TYR A 267 -20.78 -8.90 12.92
CA TYR A 267 -19.56 -8.12 12.90
C TYR A 267 -18.67 -8.57 14.06
N TYR A 268 -17.67 -9.41 13.80
CA TYR A 268 -16.67 -9.81 14.78
C TYR A 268 -15.28 -9.39 14.31
N PHE A 269 -14.38 -9.25 15.27
CA PHE A 269 -12.95 -9.11 15.02
C PHE A 269 -12.39 -10.50 14.73
N TYR A 270 -11.42 -10.60 13.82
CA TYR A 270 -10.69 -11.87 13.66
C TYR A 270 -10.12 -12.32 15.01
N ASP A 271 -9.87 -13.63 15.17
CA ASP A 271 -9.39 -14.22 16.42
C ASP A 271 -8.35 -13.35 17.10
N ALA A 272 -8.41 -13.24 18.44
CA ALA A 272 -7.62 -12.28 19.23
C ALA A 272 -6.11 -12.42 18.98
N VAL A 273 -5.61 -11.63 18.04
CA VAL A 273 -4.21 -11.61 17.63
C VAL A 273 -3.63 -10.30 18.13
N GLY A 274 -2.84 -10.38 19.20
CA GLY A 274 -2.11 -9.23 19.71
C GLY A 274 -1.38 -8.50 18.59
N ARG A 275 -1.15 -7.21 18.78
CA ARG A 275 -0.52 -6.32 17.80
C ARG A 275 0.93 -6.72 17.56
N ARG A 276 1.35 -6.90 16.31
CA ARG A 276 2.73 -7.27 16.01
C ARG A 276 3.67 -6.08 16.13
N ASN A 277 4.87 -6.38 16.63
CA ASN A 277 5.98 -5.46 16.71
C ASN A 277 7.23 -6.09 16.10
N LEU A 278 7.98 -5.27 15.36
CA LEU A 278 9.30 -5.60 14.85
C LEU A 278 10.30 -4.63 15.47
N SER A 279 11.37 -5.16 16.05
CA SER A 279 12.53 -4.37 16.48
C SER A 279 13.71 -4.77 15.59
N LEU A 280 14.08 -3.89 14.67
CA LEU A 280 15.08 -4.13 13.65
C LEU A 280 16.33 -3.30 13.94
N ASP A 281 17.45 -3.98 14.13
CA ASP A 281 18.74 -3.34 14.36
C ASP A 281 19.58 -3.38 13.07
N PHE A 282 20.10 -2.23 12.66
CA PHE A 282 21.00 -2.09 11.52
C PHE A 282 22.37 -1.66 12.02
N ASN A 283 23.39 -2.46 11.75
CA ASN A 283 24.76 -2.21 12.20
C ASN A 283 25.68 -1.95 11.02
N HIS A 284 26.65 -1.05 11.21
CA HIS A 284 27.67 -0.70 10.22
C HIS A 284 27.11 -0.15 8.89
N ALA A 285 25.95 0.49 8.91
CA ALA A 285 25.40 1.18 7.74
C ALA A 285 26.35 2.29 7.27
N LEU A 286 26.47 2.46 5.95
CA LEU A 286 27.28 3.52 5.38
C LEU A 286 26.62 4.88 5.60
N ASP A 287 27.44 5.92 5.71
CA ASP A 287 26.97 7.31 5.72
C ASP A 287 26.11 7.63 4.49
N THR A 288 26.56 7.16 3.31
CA THR A 288 25.89 7.35 2.02
C THR A 288 24.57 6.62 1.87
N ASP A 289 24.36 5.56 2.67
CA ASP A 289 23.12 4.78 2.61
C ASP A 289 22.05 5.41 3.52
N LEU A 290 22.49 6.14 4.54
CA LEU A 290 21.65 6.58 5.65
C LEU A 290 21.26 8.06 5.54
N PHE A 291 22.14 8.90 5.02
CA PHE A 291 21.95 10.35 4.94
C PHE A 291 22.10 10.85 3.51
N PRO A 292 21.34 11.90 3.13
CA PRO A 292 21.52 12.55 1.84
C PRO A 292 22.90 13.21 1.76
N VAL A 293 23.42 13.32 0.53
CA VAL A 293 24.74 13.93 0.26
C VAL A 293 24.84 15.34 0.84
N ASN A 294 23.76 16.12 0.71
CA ASN A 294 23.70 17.47 1.23
C ASN A 294 22.25 17.91 1.45
N GLU A 295 21.76 17.85 2.68
CA GLU A 295 20.39 18.27 3.07
C GLU A 295 20.03 19.70 2.62
N TYR A 296 21.03 20.58 2.47
CA TYR A 296 20.83 21.98 2.08
C TYR A 296 21.06 22.24 0.58
N SER A 297 21.28 21.20 -0.22
CA SER A 297 21.49 21.37 -1.64
C SER A 297 20.23 21.92 -2.31
N SER A 298 20.42 22.76 -3.33
CA SER A 298 19.35 23.08 -4.27
C SER A 298 19.19 22.00 -5.34
N ASN A 299 20.16 21.07 -5.43
CA ASN A 299 20.04 19.88 -6.25
C ASN A 299 19.19 18.84 -5.52
N THR A 300 18.10 18.42 -6.16
CA THR A 300 17.08 17.56 -5.58
C THR A 300 17.59 16.15 -5.34
N ASP A 301 18.45 15.66 -6.23
CA ASP A 301 19.07 14.34 -6.18
C ASP A 301 20.03 14.21 -4.99
N GLU A 302 20.49 15.34 -4.44
CA GLU A 302 21.40 15.40 -3.30
C GLU A 302 20.67 15.55 -1.95
N ASN A 303 19.35 15.78 -1.95
CA ASN A 303 18.59 16.00 -0.72
C ASN A 303 17.23 15.30 -0.65
N TYR A 304 16.34 15.56 -1.61
CA TYR A 304 14.92 15.24 -1.53
C TYR A 304 14.58 13.95 -2.27
N ASP A 305 15.32 13.67 -3.33
CA ASP A 305 15.22 12.45 -4.13
C ASP A 305 16.53 11.65 -4.10
N SER A 306 17.21 11.72 -2.96
CA SER A 306 18.42 10.92 -2.74
C SER A 306 18.04 9.49 -2.36
N ALA A 307 18.86 8.51 -2.72
CA ALA A 307 18.61 7.08 -2.51
C ALA A 307 18.80 6.60 -1.05
N ASP A 308 19.03 7.52 -0.12
CA ASP A 308 19.31 7.22 1.28
C ASP A 308 18.04 6.90 2.10
N GLU A 309 18.22 6.19 3.20
CA GLU A 309 17.13 5.71 4.06
C GLU A 309 16.39 6.85 4.78
N THR A 310 17.06 7.95 5.11
CA THR A 310 16.40 9.12 5.71
C THR A 310 15.42 9.73 4.72
N THR A 311 15.83 9.90 3.47
CA THR A 311 15.04 10.50 2.41
C THR A 311 13.94 9.57 1.92
N GLN A 312 14.27 8.31 1.63
CA GLN A 312 13.36 7.35 1.00
C GLN A 312 12.39 6.69 1.97
N PHE A 313 12.76 6.53 3.24
CA PHE A 313 11.87 5.93 4.24
C PHE A 313 11.36 6.97 5.23
N PHE A 314 12.23 7.53 6.09
CA PHE A 314 11.80 8.33 7.24
C PHE A 314 11.07 9.62 6.86
N ASN A 315 11.57 10.34 5.85
CA ASN A 315 10.96 11.58 5.37
C ASN A 315 9.66 11.29 4.60
N ARG A 316 9.58 10.20 3.84
CA ARG A 316 8.37 9.84 3.08
C ARG A 316 7.20 9.47 3.98
N ILE A 317 7.47 8.77 5.09
CA ILE A 317 6.44 8.44 6.09
C ILE A 317 6.19 9.56 7.11
N LEU A 318 6.88 10.71 6.98
CA LEU A 318 6.81 11.84 7.90
C LEU A 318 7.07 11.40 9.35
N GLY A 319 8.13 10.60 9.54
CA GLY A 319 8.50 10.01 10.83
C GLY A 319 7.50 8.96 11.32
N LYS A 320 6.65 9.32 12.29
CA LYS A 320 5.67 8.40 12.90
C LYS A 320 4.24 8.61 12.39
N HIS A 321 4.07 9.55 11.46
CA HIS A 321 2.76 10.01 11.05
C HIS A 321 2.03 8.99 10.15
N ALA A 322 2.64 8.62 9.03
CA ALA A 322 2.06 7.74 8.03
C ALA A 322 2.33 6.26 8.35
N PRO A 323 1.33 5.36 8.23
CA PRO A 323 1.58 3.93 8.11
C PRO A 323 2.33 3.60 6.82
N VAL A 324 3.02 2.46 6.82
CA VAL A 324 3.79 1.94 5.69
C VAL A 324 3.50 0.46 5.52
N LEU A 325 3.28 0.03 4.28
CA LEU A 325 3.28 -1.40 3.96
C LEU A 325 4.73 -1.87 3.97
N PHE A 326 5.04 -2.93 4.72
CA PHE A 326 6.41 -3.33 4.98
C PHE A 326 6.56 -4.84 4.81
N SER A 327 7.55 -5.27 4.03
CA SER A 327 7.94 -6.67 3.93
C SER A 327 9.20 -6.92 4.75
N ILE A 328 9.23 -8.04 5.49
CA ILE A 328 10.43 -8.47 6.24
C ILE A 328 11.56 -9.01 5.32
N ASP A 329 11.25 -9.26 4.05
CA ASP A 329 12.17 -9.72 3.01
C ASP A 329 11.76 -9.08 1.65
N ASN A 330 12.69 -8.40 1.01
CA ASN A 330 12.49 -7.71 -0.27
C ASN A 330 12.31 -8.65 -1.47
N THR A 331 12.60 -9.94 -1.30
CA THR A 331 12.39 -10.98 -2.32
C THR A 331 11.15 -11.82 -2.08
N SER A 332 10.47 -11.65 -0.95
CA SER A 332 9.30 -12.47 -0.64
C SER A 332 8.14 -12.15 -1.56
N THR A 333 7.41 -13.20 -1.96
CA THR A 333 6.10 -13.12 -2.61
C THR A 333 5.02 -13.78 -1.74
N ASN A 334 5.34 -14.10 -0.48
CA ASN A 334 4.41 -14.71 0.45
C ASN A 334 3.65 -13.61 1.17
N GLU A 335 2.32 -13.69 1.15
CA GLU A 335 1.45 -12.74 1.85
C GLU A 335 1.82 -12.60 3.32
N ASN A 336 2.26 -13.71 3.94
CA ASN A 336 2.76 -13.78 5.31
C ASN A 336 4.16 -13.17 5.50
N ASP A 337 4.64 -12.25 4.67
CA ASP A 337 5.86 -11.48 4.93
C ASP A 337 5.61 -9.95 4.98
N TYR A 338 4.45 -9.48 4.51
CA TYR A 338 3.98 -8.08 4.45
C TYR A 338 3.06 -7.59 5.60
N GLY A 339 3.36 -6.54 6.36
CA GLY A 339 2.36 -5.94 7.26
C GLY A 339 2.19 -4.44 7.05
N LEU A 340 1.07 -3.89 7.54
CA LEU A 340 0.91 -2.44 7.65
C LEU A 340 1.42 -2.00 9.04
N TYR A 341 2.46 -1.17 9.07
CA TYR A 341 3.11 -0.75 10.30
C TYR A 341 3.22 0.77 10.42
N ARG A 342 3.43 1.26 11.64
CA ARG A 342 3.91 2.61 11.92
C ARG A 342 5.22 2.54 12.68
N LEU A 343 6.05 3.54 12.45
CA LEU A 343 7.27 3.74 13.22
C LEU A 343 6.94 4.13 14.67
N VAL A 344 7.63 3.51 15.63
CA VAL A 344 7.43 3.75 17.07
C VAL A 344 8.46 4.72 17.62
N ASN A 345 9.71 4.62 17.17
CA ASN A 345 10.83 5.46 17.60
C ASN A 345 11.14 6.54 16.56
N ASP A 346 11.69 7.68 16.99
CA ASP A 346 12.21 8.65 16.03
C ASP A 346 13.52 8.12 15.43
N PHE A 347 13.87 8.60 14.24
CA PHE A 347 15.14 8.27 13.63
C PHE A 347 16.31 8.69 14.52
N ARG A 348 17.18 7.73 14.85
CA ARG A 348 18.38 7.95 15.65
C ARG A 348 19.48 7.03 15.14
N ALA A 349 20.55 7.64 14.66
CA ALA A 349 21.77 6.95 14.25
C ALA A 349 22.92 7.27 15.21
N LYS A 350 23.73 6.26 15.52
CA LYS A 350 24.94 6.40 16.33
C LYS A 350 26.15 6.11 15.46
N GLN A 351 27.02 7.10 15.30
CA GLN A 351 28.29 6.90 14.62
C GLN A 351 29.19 5.98 15.45
N ILE A 352 29.69 4.92 14.84
CA ILE A 352 30.58 3.93 15.48
C ILE A 352 32.00 3.92 14.90
N ALA A 353 32.16 4.42 13.67
CA ALA A 353 33.44 4.70 13.03
C ALA A 353 33.25 5.80 11.97
N THR A 354 34.34 6.27 11.36
CA THR A 354 34.26 7.19 10.22
C THR A 354 33.35 6.61 9.15
N SER A 355 32.33 7.38 8.75
CA SER A 355 31.32 7.01 7.75
C SER A 355 30.60 5.68 8.00
N ARG A 356 30.39 5.31 9.28
CA ARG A 356 29.66 4.10 9.70
C ARG A 356 28.76 4.37 10.89
N PHE A 357 27.51 3.95 10.78
CA PHE A 357 26.46 4.18 11.77
C PHE A 357 25.74 2.88 12.16
N ASN A 358 25.22 2.87 13.39
CA ASN A 358 24.21 1.90 13.81
C ASN A 358 22.90 2.65 14.06
N TYR A 359 21.79 2.09 13.64
CA TYR A 359 20.46 2.65 13.87
C TYR A 359 19.43 1.54 14.13
N LYS A 360 18.25 1.95 14.60
CA LYS A 360 17.15 1.02 14.93
C LYS A 360 15.84 1.47 14.29
N VAL A 361 15.09 0.51 13.80
CA VAL A 361 13.73 0.70 13.29
C VAL A 361 12.78 -0.16 14.11
N ASN A 362 11.94 0.47 14.92
CA ASN A 362 10.90 -0.21 15.65
C ASN A 362 9.56 0.04 14.98
N LEU A 363 8.95 -1.02 14.48
CA LEU A 363 7.68 -0.99 13.78
C LEU A 363 6.61 -1.63 14.66
N ARG A 364 5.43 -1.01 14.68
CA ARG A 364 4.25 -1.56 15.32
C ARG A 364 3.09 -1.57 14.35
N GLU A 365 2.39 -2.69 14.30
CA GLU A 365 1.28 -2.90 13.39
C GLU A 365 0.20 -1.82 13.57
N SER A 366 -0.33 -1.36 12.44
CA SER A 366 -1.34 -0.31 12.36
C SER A 366 -2.60 -0.89 11.74
N TRP A 367 -3.72 -0.75 12.45
CA TRP A 367 -5.07 -0.92 11.92
C TRP A 367 -5.81 0.40 12.02
#